data_AF-A0A366HSY6-F1
#
_entry.id   AF-A0A366HSY6-F1
#
_cell.length_a   1.000
_cell.length_b   1.000
_cell.length_c   1.000
_cell.angle_alpha   90.00
_cell.angle_beta   90.00
_cell.angle_gamma   90.00
#
_symmetry.space_group_name_H-M   'P 1'
#
loop_
_entity.id
_entity.type
_entity.pdbx_description
1 polymer ?
#
loop_
_entity_poly.entity_id
_entity_poly.type
_entity_poly.pdbx_seq_one_letter_code
_entity_poly.pdbx_strand_id
1 'polypeptide(L)'
;MVETGMAGKEGRAVIPPAISQSSQDAHADARGEIEICTSFALRHGKRDRPTCDCPSRHSSLKNLLRRFSAHGDFWLRYLHWGTRHCPWFLEPMYVFAFTVMFWVFLGRQRRAVTANLAVLLPGSSPVMNLFRAGRVFWNFAWSLVDQAHARHGSKNIHWEIMGDEHLAILERETKGSVLLTAHMGNYDVAAPLFAERIQRPIHMVRAPEREQKSQEFQAAQREKERKAGFVVHYNEPGNMLGMDLARAIQEGGVVAIQGDRILFDVSPLELTYREGITWQIPRGPFLLALVTKALIHPVFIVRMGYRRYRVVAAAPIEVPLPANRDKEAAQRLAAEQWNAVLREVMERHWRQWFVFEPVFQKTVKSDDQQSQRAEAREAAPKEQQTPDRIIPAESGHGAMAALTLSALVGCWSGMVMLRWLLERSLGCTGCMITSVLIWPVLWFLAMVALAQVSLWVALAIMKLTRLPMRHYDVLACGITLTGLSAVAWEEYSGGCPVGWWLGVLWFVGLGVALIGTLFRPAR
;
A
#
# COMPACT_ATOMS: atom_id res chain seq x y z
N MET A 1 64.74 23.95 -38.13
CA MET A 1 65.31 22.72 -37.58
C MET A 1 64.26 21.60 -37.62
N VAL A 2 64.19 20.77 -38.64
CA VAL A 2 64.84 20.89 -39.96
C VAL A 2 63.82 21.59 -40.87
N GLU A 3 63.79 22.94 -40.94
CA GLU A 3 64.44 23.74 -42.01
C GLU A 3 64.11 23.15 -43.40
N THR A 4 63.37 23.76 -44.33
CA THR A 4 63.03 25.14 -44.75
C THR A 4 61.86 24.97 -45.76
N GLY A 5 60.78 25.74 -45.84
CA GLY A 5 60.59 27.18 -46.10
C GLY A 5 59.12 27.34 -46.55
N MET A 6 58.30 28.17 -45.90
CA MET A 6 58.08 29.62 -46.10
C MET A 6 57.47 30.04 -47.45
N ALA A 7 56.18 30.40 -47.39
CA ALA A 7 55.56 31.63 -47.90
C ALA A 7 54.12 31.69 -47.32
N GLY A 8 53.56 32.75 -46.71
CA GLY A 8 54.00 34.09 -46.34
C GLY A 8 52.81 35.08 -46.36
N LYS A 9 52.37 35.55 -45.15
CA LYS A 9 51.68 36.83 -44.77
C LYS A 9 50.30 37.18 -45.36
N GLU A 10 49.32 37.83 -44.69
CA GLU A 10 49.19 38.86 -43.61
C GLU A 10 47.71 38.83 -43.09
N GLY A 11 47.24 39.28 -41.91
CA GLY A 11 47.76 40.05 -40.77
C GLY A 11 46.67 40.28 -39.67
N ARG A 12 47.12 40.70 -38.46
CA ARG A 12 46.50 41.50 -37.34
C ARG A 12 45.01 41.31 -36.94
N ALA A 13 44.55 41.45 -35.68
CA ALA A 13 45.09 41.60 -34.32
C ALA A 13 43.90 41.80 -33.33
N VAL A 14 44.19 41.71 -32.01
CA VAL A 14 43.55 42.40 -30.86
C VAL A 14 42.49 41.64 -29.99
N ILE A 15 42.88 41.45 -28.71
CA ILE A 15 42.12 41.23 -27.46
C ILE A 15 42.16 42.59 -26.70
N PRO A 16 41.11 43.12 -26.00
CA PRO A 16 40.72 42.76 -24.60
C PRO A 16 39.27 43.22 -24.19
N PRO A 17 38.88 43.44 -22.90
CA PRO A 17 39.09 42.73 -21.62
C PRO A 17 37.79 42.46 -20.80
N ALA A 18 37.94 41.85 -19.62
CA ALA A 18 36.97 41.75 -18.52
C ALA A 18 36.91 43.02 -17.63
N ILE A 19 35.76 43.32 -16.99
CA ILE A 19 35.65 44.19 -15.79
C ILE A 19 34.56 43.67 -14.81
N SER A 20 34.93 43.72 -13.54
CA SER A 20 34.26 43.42 -12.26
C SER A 20 33.35 44.52 -11.71
N GLN A 21 32.43 44.17 -10.78
CA GLN A 21 32.07 44.83 -9.48
C GLN A 21 30.56 44.61 -9.15
N SER A 22 30.20 43.87 -8.09
CA SER A 22 29.84 44.31 -6.71
C SER A 22 28.66 45.31 -6.70
N SER A 23 27.68 45.34 -5.80
CA SER A 23 27.30 44.65 -4.57
C SER A 23 25.94 45.23 -4.16
N GLN A 24 25.09 44.44 -3.48
CA GLN A 24 24.08 44.87 -2.49
C GLN A 24 23.05 45.97 -2.87
N ASP A 25 21.79 45.55 -3.02
CA ASP A 25 20.59 46.07 -2.32
C ASP A 25 19.35 45.50 -3.03
N ALA A 26 18.70 44.48 -2.49
CA ALA A 26 17.67 44.55 -1.44
C ALA A 26 16.29 45.03 -1.97
N HIS A 27 15.35 44.08 -1.96
CA HIS A 27 13.90 44.22 -1.88
C HIS A 27 13.10 44.68 -3.11
N ALA A 28 12.02 43.92 -3.32
CA ALA A 28 10.81 44.22 -4.07
C ALA A 28 10.84 43.92 -5.58
N ASP A 29 10.57 42.67 -5.94
CA ASP A 29 9.71 42.44 -7.10
C ASP A 29 8.76 41.25 -6.88
N ALA A 30 7.65 41.59 -6.23
CA ALA A 30 6.40 40.84 -6.26
C ALA A 30 5.31 41.82 -6.73
N ARG A 31 5.54 42.49 -7.87
CA ARG A 31 4.56 43.43 -8.47
C ARG A 31 4.50 43.38 -10.01
N GLY A 32 5.02 42.34 -10.65
CA GLY A 32 4.95 42.18 -12.11
C GLY A 32 3.75 41.43 -12.69
N GLU A 33 2.94 40.71 -11.89
CA GLU A 33 1.88 39.84 -12.43
C GLU A 33 0.44 40.40 -12.33
N ILE A 34 0.26 41.62 -11.84
CA ILE A 34 -1.10 42.18 -11.63
C ILE A 34 -1.58 43.04 -12.82
N GLU A 35 -0.73 43.41 -13.77
CA GLU A 35 -1.10 44.36 -14.83
C GLU A 35 -1.48 43.77 -16.20
N ILE A 36 -1.57 42.44 -16.34
CA ILE A 36 -1.98 41.80 -17.60
C ILE A 36 -3.46 41.36 -17.58
N CYS A 37 -4.12 41.29 -16.42
CA CYS A 37 -5.54 40.90 -16.35
C CYS A 37 -6.54 42.05 -16.54
N THR A 38 -6.11 43.31 -16.63
CA THR A 38 -7.02 44.46 -16.55
C THR A 38 -7.45 45.05 -17.90
N SER A 39 -6.95 44.57 -19.05
CA SER A 39 -7.32 45.13 -20.37
C SER A 39 -8.32 44.30 -21.19
N PHE A 40 -8.70 43.09 -20.76
CA PHE A 40 -9.60 42.22 -21.53
C PHE A 40 -11.07 42.25 -21.06
N ALA A 41 -11.38 42.90 -19.93
CA ALA A 41 -12.69 42.80 -19.27
C ALA A 41 -13.68 43.95 -19.58
N LEU A 42 -13.55 44.63 -20.73
CA LEU A 42 -14.44 45.75 -21.12
C LEU A 42 -15.18 45.57 -22.46
N ARG A 43 -15.40 44.34 -22.95
CA ARG A 43 -16.17 44.15 -24.20
C ARG A 43 -17.23 43.07 -24.30
N HIS A 44 -17.49 42.26 -23.29
CA HIS A 44 -18.65 41.37 -23.32
C HIS A 44 -19.34 41.28 -21.96
N GLY A 45 -20.55 41.85 -21.89
CA GLY A 45 -21.44 41.70 -20.76
C GLY A 45 -21.97 40.27 -20.69
N LYS A 46 -21.59 39.56 -19.63
CA LYS A 46 -22.41 38.55 -18.93
C LYS A 46 -21.75 38.27 -17.58
N ARG A 47 -22.59 38.25 -16.53
CA ARG A 47 -22.21 37.95 -15.15
C ARG A 47 -21.54 36.58 -15.10
N ASP A 48 -20.30 36.53 -14.62
CA ASP A 48 -19.79 35.48 -13.72
C ASP A 48 -18.51 36.03 -13.06
N ARG A 49 -18.50 36.10 -11.73
CA ARG A 49 -17.32 36.51 -10.96
C ARG A 49 -16.39 35.28 -10.87
N PRO A 50 -15.09 35.38 -11.16
CA PRO A 50 -14.15 34.32 -10.86
C PRO A 50 -13.95 34.27 -9.34
N THR A 51 -14.48 33.25 -8.68
CA THR A 51 -14.16 32.96 -7.28
C THR A 51 -12.72 32.46 -7.23
N CYS A 52 -11.81 33.31 -6.73
CA CYS A 52 -10.49 32.85 -6.26
C CYS A 52 -10.73 31.92 -5.07
N ASP A 53 -10.73 30.61 -5.33
CA ASP A 53 -10.96 29.58 -4.32
C ASP A 53 -9.68 29.42 -3.49
N CYS A 54 -9.57 30.22 -2.42
CA CYS A 54 -8.51 30.02 -1.42
C CYS A 54 -8.76 28.65 -0.77
N PRO A 55 -7.79 27.70 -0.79
CA PRO A 55 -8.02 26.36 -0.30
C PRO A 55 -8.43 26.43 1.17
N SER A 56 -9.71 26.18 1.44
CA SER A 56 -10.28 26.27 2.78
C SER A 56 -9.44 25.44 3.75
N ARG A 57 -9.20 25.92 4.98
CA ARG A 57 -8.45 25.18 6.03
C ARG A 57 -8.92 23.74 6.22
N HIS A 58 -10.19 23.44 5.92
CA HIS A 58 -10.78 22.10 5.92
C HIS A 58 -10.28 21.19 4.78
N SER A 59 -9.97 21.73 3.59
CA SER A 59 -9.33 20.98 2.50
C SER A 59 -7.91 20.57 2.86
N SER A 60 -7.18 21.43 3.59
CA SER A 60 -5.80 21.17 4.03
C SER A 60 -5.70 20.02 5.05
N LEU A 61 -6.57 19.98 6.06
CA LEU A 61 -6.60 18.90 7.07
C LEU A 61 -7.02 17.54 6.47
N LYS A 62 -8.03 17.51 5.59
CA LYS A 62 -8.42 16.28 4.89
C LYS A 62 -7.30 15.78 3.99
N ASN A 63 -6.65 16.67 3.24
CA ASN A 63 -5.51 16.33 2.39
C ASN A 63 -4.32 15.84 3.22
N LEU A 64 -4.09 16.39 4.42
CA LEU A 64 -3.07 15.92 5.34
C LEU A 64 -3.37 14.50 5.86
N LEU A 65 -4.61 14.25 6.30
CA LEU A 65 -5.04 12.94 6.81
C LEU A 65 -5.02 11.86 5.72
N ARG A 66 -5.32 12.20 4.46
CA ARG A 66 -5.22 11.26 3.33
C ARG A 66 -3.80 10.72 3.11
N ARG A 67 -2.76 11.51 3.44
CA ARG A 67 -1.36 11.06 3.36
C ARG A 67 -1.04 9.92 4.32
N PHE A 68 -1.73 9.86 5.46
CA PHE A 68 -1.59 8.80 6.46
C PHE A 68 -2.52 7.61 6.21
N SER A 69 -3.38 7.67 5.20
CA SER A 69 -4.17 6.51 4.78
C SER A 69 -3.24 5.39 4.28
N ALA A 70 -3.75 4.15 4.23
CA ALA A 70 -2.98 3.01 3.74
C ALA A 70 -2.50 3.15 2.28
N HIS A 71 -3.10 4.05 1.51
CA HIS A 71 -2.72 4.34 0.12
C HIS A 71 -1.93 5.66 -0.02
N GLY A 72 -1.70 6.36 1.09
CA GLY A 72 -1.02 7.65 1.11
C GLY A 72 0.50 7.55 1.03
N ASP A 73 1.13 8.65 0.64
CA ASP A 73 2.56 8.71 0.36
C ASP A 73 3.44 8.67 1.62
N PHE A 74 2.88 8.96 2.80
CA PHE A 74 3.63 9.01 4.06
C PHE A 74 4.34 7.68 4.35
N TRP A 75 3.59 6.57 4.29
CA TRP A 75 4.13 5.25 4.61
C TRP A 75 5.19 4.80 3.62
N LEU A 76 5.03 5.13 2.34
CA LEU A 76 6.04 4.88 1.31
C LEU A 76 7.31 5.68 1.60
N ARG A 77 7.19 6.98 1.87
CA ARG A 77 8.34 7.84 2.22
C ARG A 77 9.04 7.38 3.49
N TYR A 78 8.27 6.97 4.49
CA TYR A 78 8.79 6.47 5.76
C TYR A 78 9.55 5.14 5.57
N LEU A 79 9.03 4.22 4.75
CA LEU A 79 9.74 3.01 4.35
C LEU A 79 11.07 3.31 3.64
N HIS A 80 11.06 4.24 2.69
CA HIS A 80 12.29 4.68 2.00
C HIS A 80 13.29 5.32 2.97
N TRP A 81 12.83 6.18 3.88
CA TRP A 81 13.68 6.77 4.90
C TRP A 81 14.26 5.69 5.84
N GLY A 82 13.41 4.76 6.31
CA GLY A 82 13.80 3.68 7.21
C GLY A 82 14.84 2.76 6.58
N THR A 83 14.65 2.32 5.34
CA THR A 83 15.61 1.46 4.64
C THR A 83 16.96 2.13 4.36
N ARG A 84 17.02 3.47 4.31
CA ARG A 84 18.26 4.22 4.13
C ARG A 84 19.04 4.47 5.43
N HIS A 85 18.35 4.67 6.55
CA HIS A 85 18.97 5.11 7.81
C HIS A 85 18.97 4.04 8.91
N CYS A 86 18.09 3.03 8.82
CA CYS A 86 17.99 1.97 9.81
C CYS A 86 19.11 0.93 9.59
N PRO A 87 19.88 0.56 10.63
CA PRO A 87 20.81 -0.56 10.55
C PRO A 87 20.11 -1.86 10.17
N TRP A 88 20.76 -2.68 9.35
CA TRP A 88 20.19 -3.94 8.81
C TRP A 88 19.70 -4.92 9.88
N PHE A 89 20.29 -4.91 11.08
CA PHE A 89 19.89 -5.82 12.18
C PHE A 89 18.59 -5.39 12.88
N LEU A 90 18.20 -4.11 12.79
CA LEU A 90 16.91 -3.61 13.29
C LEU A 90 15.79 -3.76 12.25
N GLU A 91 16.16 -4.04 11.01
CA GLU A 91 15.23 -4.19 9.90
C GLU A 91 14.13 -5.24 10.17
N PRO A 92 14.40 -6.45 10.70
CA PRO A 92 13.34 -7.40 11.02
C PRO A 92 12.35 -6.88 12.07
N MET A 93 12.83 -6.15 13.09
CA MET A 93 11.98 -5.57 14.13
C MET A 93 11.06 -4.50 13.55
N TYR A 94 11.62 -3.65 12.67
CA TYR A 94 10.87 -2.64 11.95
C TYR A 94 9.81 -3.28 11.06
N VAL A 95 10.17 -4.25 10.22
CA VAL A 95 9.22 -4.96 9.35
C VAL A 95 8.12 -5.62 10.18
N PHE A 96 8.44 -6.13 11.36
CA PHE A 96 7.47 -6.73 12.27
C PHE A 96 6.49 -5.71 12.82
N ALA A 97 6.98 -4.59 13.35
CA ALA A 97 6.13 -3.52 13.83
C ALA A 97 5.16 -3.04 12.74
N PHE A 98 5.65 -2.81 11.52
CA PHE A 98 4.82 -2.37 10.39
C PHE A 98 3.81 -3.43 9.95
N THR A 99 4.24 -4.70 9.90
CA THR A 99 3.36 -5.81 9.55
C THR A 99 2.21 -5.91 10.55
N VAL A 100 2.50 -5.85 11.87
CA VAL A 100 1.50 -5.91 12.93
C VAL A 100 0.56 -4.70 12.85
N MET A 101 1.10 -3.51 12.65
CA MET A 101 0.31 -2.28 12.51
C MET A 101 -0.69 -2.39 11.34
N PHE A 102 -0.22 -2.69 10.13
CA PHE A 102 -1.09 -2.85 8.96
C PHE A 102 -2.04 -4.03 9.10
N TRP A 103 -1.59 -5.12 9.73
CA TRP A 103 -2.45 -6.26 10.04
C TRP A 103 -3.65 -5.86 10.90
N VAL A 104 -3.45 -5.02 11.92
CA VAL A 104 -4.53 -4.54 12.81
C VAL A 104 -5.48 -3.62 12.05
N PHE A 105 -4.96 -2.66 11.28
CA PHE A 105 -5.79 -1.64 10.61
C PHE A 105 -6.47 -2.11 9.32
N LEU A 106 -5.88 -3.06 8.58
CA LEU A 106 -6.39 -3.52 7.28
C LEU A 106 -7.32 -4.73 7.41
N GLY A 107 -8.35 -4.62 8.25
CA GLY A 107 -9.29 -5.70 8.52
C GLY A 107 -10.03 -6.23 7.29
N ARG A 108 -10.36 -5.37 6.30
CA ARG A 108 -11.02 -5.79 5.05
C ARG A 108 -10.09 -6.64 4.18
N GLN A 109 -8.85 -6.19 4.00
CA GLN A 109 -7.82 -6.88 3.23
C GLN A 109 -7.44 -8.20 3.91
N ARG A 110 -7.32 -8.22 5.24
CA ARG A 110 -7.10 -9.44 6.02
C ARG A 110 -8.18 -10.48 5.76
N ARG A 111 -9.46 -10.09 5.76
CA ARG A 111 -10.58 -10.99 5.42
C ARG A 111 -10.49 -11.49 3.99
N ALA A 112 -10.18 -10.62 3.04
CA ALA A 112 -10.03 -10.99 1.63
C ALA A 112 -8.92 -12.03 1.40
N VAL A 113 -7.72 -11.78 1.95
CA VAL A 113 -6.60 -12.73 1.86
C VAL A 113 -6.97 -14.06 2.53
N THR A 114 -7.61 -14.02 3.71
CA THR A 114 -8.06 -15.25 4.40
C THR A 114 -9.06 -16.05 3.56
N ALA A 115 -10.01 -15.38 2.89
CA ALA A 115 -10.99 -16.01 2.03
C ALA A 115 -10.34 -16.61 0.77
N ASN A 116 -9.43 -15.88 0.13
CA ASN A 116 -8.67 -16.36 -1.02
C ASN A 116 -7.84 -17.60 -0.65
N LEU A 117 -7.15 -17.58 0.49
CA LEU A 117 -6.35 -18.72 0.97
C LEU A 117 -7.19 -19.96 1.28
N ALA A 118 -8.45 -19.80 1.69
CA ALA A 118 -9.36 -20.93 1.88
C ALA A 118 -9.68 -21.66 0.56
N VAL A 119 -9.65 -20.94 -0.56
CA VAL A 119 -9.85 -21.50 -1.90
C VAL A 119 -8.55 -22.10 -2.47
N LEU A 120 -7.41 -21.42 -2.28
CA LEU A 120 -6.10 -21.93 -2.73
C LEU A 120 -5.69 -23.21 -1.99
N LEU A 121 -5.99 -23.29 -0.69
CA LEU A 121 -5.56 -24.37 0.19
C LEU A 121 -6.80 -25.05 0.80
N PRO A 122 -7.51 -25.90 0.04
CA PRO A 122 -8.73 -26.57 0.51
C PRO A 122 -8.46 -27.42 1.76
N GLY A 123 -9.48 -27.58 2.60
CA GLY A 123 -9.39 -28.34 3.85
C GLY A 123 -8.72 -27.60 5.02
N SER A 124 -8.37 -26.33 4.84
CA SER A 124 -7.70 -25.53 5.87
C SER A 124 -8.69 -24.86 6.83
N SER A 125 -8.42 -24.90 8.12
CA SER A 125 -9.28 -24.26 9.12
C SER A 125 -9.25 -22.72 9.00
N PRO A 126 -10.33 -22.01 9.40
CA PRO A 126 -10.36 -20.54 9.38
C PRO A 126 -9.21 -19.90 10.17
N VAL A 127 -8.87 -20.49 11.33
CA VAL A 127 -7.76 -20.03 12.18
C VAL A 127 -6.41 -20.21 11.48
N MET A 128 -6.19 -21.35 10.82
CA MET A 128 -4.97 -21.57 10.02
C MET A 128 -4.87 -20.54 8.89
N ASN A 129 -5.95 -20.28 8.17
CA ASN A 129 -5.96 -19.29 7.09
C ASN A 129 -5.71 -17.87 7.59
N LEU A 130 -6.12 -17.54 8.82
CA LEU A 130 -5.77 -16.28 9.47
C LEU A 130 -4.25 -16.20 9.73
N PHE A 131 -3.63 -17.23 10.30
CA PHE A 131 -2.17 -17.26 10.48
C PHE A 131 -1.42 -17.16 9.14
N ARG A 132 -1.92 -17.85 8.11
CA ARG A 132 -1.36 -17.79 6.76
C ARG A 132 -1.51 -16.40 6.14
N ALA A 133 -2.65 -15.73 6.32
CA ALA A 133 -2.80 -14.34 5.90
C ALA A 133 -1.76 -13.46 6.59
N GLY A 134 -1.47 -13.67 7.88
CA GLY A 134 -0.38 -12.97 8.58
C GLY A 134 0.98 -13.17 7.90
N ARG A 135 1.27 -14.38 7.41
CA ARG A 135 2.49 -14.66 6.64
C ARG A 135 2.51 -13.98 5.27
N VAL A 136 1.36 -13.79 4.63
CA VAL A 136 1.26 -13.02 3.38
C VAL A 136 1.61 -11.55 3.63
N PHE A 137 1.03 -10.94 4.66
CA PHE A 137 1.34 -9.56 5.06
C PHE A 137 2.82 -9.38 5.39
N TRP A 138 3.41 -10.33 6.13
CA TRP A 138 4.83 -10.33 6.45
C TRP A 138 5.72 -10.40 5.20
N ASN A 139 5.43 -11.30 4.26
CA ASN A 139 6.20 -11.41 3.03
C ASN A 139 6.02 -10.19 2.11
N PHE A 140 4.84 -9.59 2.12
CA PHE A 140 4.57 -8.35 1.37
C PHE A 140 5.43 -7.21 1.92
N ALA A 141 5.47 -7.04 3.25
CA ALA A 141 6.29 -6.03 3.90
C ALA A 141 7.79 -6.21 3.58
N TRP A 142 8.31 -7.43 3.64
CA TRP A 142 9.68 -7.73 3.20
C TRP A 142 9.92 -7.42 1.73
N SER A 143 8.96 -7.74 0.86
CA SER A 143 9.10 -7.47 -0.57
C SER A 143 9.19 -5.97 -0.85
N LEU A 144 8.45 -5.13 -0.10
CA LEU A 144 8.54 -3.67 -0.20
C LEU A 144 9.89 -3.13 0.30
N VAL A 145 10.43 -3.70 1.38
CA VAL A 145 11.76 -3.37 1.90
C VAL A 145 12.86 -3.72 0.92
N ASP A 146 12.83 -4.94 0.38
CA ASP A 146 13.80 -5.41 -0.63
C ASP A 146 13.75 -4.53 -1.89
N GLN A 147 12.55 -4.09 -2.31
CA GLN A 147 12.39 -3.09 -3.36
C GLN A 147 13.04 -1.76 -3.00
N ALA A 148 12.76 -1.19 -1.83
CA ALA A 148 13.34 0.09 -1.44
C ALA A 148 14.89 0.04 -1.40
N HIS A 149 15.47 -1.08 -0.97
CA HIS A 149 16.93 -1.31 -1.08
C HIS A 149 17.41 -1.35 -2.53
N ALA A 150 16.74 -2.09 -3.40
CA ALA A 150 17.09 -2.17 -4.81
C ALA A 150 17.07 -0.77 -5.47
N ARG A 151 16.07 0.06 -5.11
CA ARG A 151 15.95 1.45 -5.56
C ARG A 151 17.09 2.35 -5.10
N HIS A 152 17.62 2.11 -3.91
CA HIS A 152 18.82 2.80 -3.41
C HIS A 152 20.13 2.29 -4.03
N GLY A 153 20.08 1.43 -5.04
CA GLY A 153 21.26 0.90 -5.73
C GLY A 153 21.94 -0.26 -5.01
N SER A 154 21.29 -0.86 -4.01
CA SER A 154 21.79 -2.06 -3.34
C SER A 154 21.79 -3.23 -4.32
N LYS A 155 22.98 -3.72 -4.70
CA LYS A 155 23.15 -4.89 -5.57
C LYS A 155 23.14 -6.22 -4.79
N ASN A 156 22.58 -6.22 -3.60
CA ASN A 156 22.72 -7.32 -2.64
C ASN A 156 21.69 -8.45 -2.85
N ILE A 157 21.09 -8.54 -4.05
CA ILE A 157 20.03 -9.50 -4.36
C ILE A 157 20.60 -10.65 -5.17
N HIS A 158 20.46 -11.85 -4.63
CA HIS A 158 20.87 -13.08 -5.29
C HIS A 158 19.71 -13.65 -6.10
N TRP A 159 20.01 -14.03 -7.35
CA TRP A 159 19.03 -14.58 -8.29
C TRP A 159 19.26 -16.07 -8.51
N GLU A 160 18.16 -16.80 -8.51
CA GLU A 160 18.06 -18.16 -9.01
C GLU A 160 17.11 -18.14 -10.21
N ILE A 161 17.31 -19.03 -11.17
CA ILE A 161 16.48 -19.10 -12.37
C ILE A 161 16.03 -20.53 -12.54
N MET A 162 14.71 -20.71 -12.65
CA MET A 162 14.05 -21.98 -12.91
C MET A 162 13.29 -21.85 -14.23
N GLY A 163 13.49 -22.79 -15.14
CA GLY A 163 13.00 -22.68 -16.52
C GLY A 163 13.84 -21.72 -17.37
N ASP A 164 15.16 -21.71 -17.21
CA ASP A 164 16.06 -20.83 -17.97
C ASP A 164 15.94 -21.10 -19.49
N GLU A 165 15.64 -22.33 -19.88
CA GLU A 165 15.30 -22.70 -21.25
C GLU A 165 14.08 -21.95 -21.80
N HIS A 166 13.07 -21.69 -20.97
CA HIS A 166 11.88 -20.93 -21.37
C HIS A 166 12.14 -19.42 -21.38
N LEU A 167 12.96 -18.94 -20.43
CA LEU A 167 13.42 -17.55 -20.42
C LEU A 167 14.31 -17.25 -21.63
N ALA A 168 15.16 -18.19 -22.03
CA ALA A 168 16.02 -18.06 -23.21
C ALA A 168 15.22 -17.95 -24.52
N ILE A 169 14.01 -18.53 -24.60
CA ILE A 169 13.11 -18.30 -25.74
C ILE A 169 12.73 -16.82 -25.80
N LEU A 170 12.35 -16.22 -24.67
CA LEU A 170 12.05 -14.78 -24.61
C LEU A 170 13.28 -13.94 -24.98
N GLU A 171 14.49 -14.31 -24.54
CA GLU A 171 15.70 -13.54 -24.84
C GLU A 171 16.10 -13.57 -26.32
N ARG A 172 15.90 -14.72 -26.98
CA ARG A 172 16.26 -14.91 -28.39
C ARG A 172 15.19 -14.42 -29.36
N GLU A 173 13.97 -14.20 -28.89
CA GLU A 173 12.87 -13.74 -29.72
C GLU A 173 13.12 -12.31 -30.22
N THR A 174 13.05 -12.12 -31.54
CA THR A 174 13.20 -10.79 -32.16
C THR A 174 11.85 -10.09 -32.32
N LYS A 175 10.75 -10.84 -32.35
CA LYS A 175 9.39 -10.29 -32.37
C LYS A 175 9.01 -9.78 -30.99
N GLY A 176 8.06 -8.85 -30.90
CA GLY A 176 7.55 -8.44 -29.59
C GLY A 176 6.84 -9.59 -28.89
N SER A 177 6.79 -9.49 -27.56
CA SER A 177 6.32 -10.56 -26.69
C SER A 177 5.43 -10.01 -25.59
N VAL A 178 4.51 -10.82 -25.06
CA VAL A 178 3.76 -10.51 -23.85
C VAL A 178 4.41 -11.26 -22.69
N LEU A 179 4.93 -10.55 -21.69
CA LEU A 179 5.41 -11.15 -20.44
C LEU A 179 4.26 -11.11 -19.42
N LEU A 180 3.76 -12.27 -19.04
CA LEU A 180 2.61 -12.38 -18.14
C LEU A 180 3.05 -12.88 -16.77
N THR A 181 2.69 -12.14 -15.73
CA THR A 181 3.05 -12.44 -14.34
C THR A 181 1.85 -12.35 -13.41
N ALA A 182 2.05 -12.57 -12.11
CA ALA A 182 1.04 -12.35 -11.09
C ALA A 182 1.53 -11.29 -10.08
N HIS A 183 0.61 -10.77 -9.26
CA HIS A 183 0.97 -9.92 -8.11
C HIS A 183 1.65 -10.77 -7.04
N MET A 184 2.86 -11.23 -7.29
CA MET A 184 3.60 -12.07 -6.37
C MET A 184 5.09 -11.77 -6.33
N GLY A 185 5.69 -12.02 -5.17
CA GLY A 185 7.08 -11.65 -4.88
C GLY A 185 7.36 -10.19 -5.24
N ASN A 186 8.38 -9.93 -6.06
CA ASN A 186 8.65 -8.54 -6.44
C ASN A 186 9.22 -8.41 -7.85
N TYR A 187 8.35 -8.14 -8.82
CA TYR A 187 8.75 -7.91 -10.21
C TYR A 187 9.51 -6.59 -10.42
N ASP A 188 9.33 -5.59 -9.56
CA ASP A 188 10.10 -4.33 -9.66
C ASP A 188 11.56 -4.54 -9.28
N VAL A 189 11.81 -5.41 -8.29
CA VAL A 189 13.17 -5.85 -7.94
C VAL A 189 13.83 -6.60 -9.10
N ALA A 190 13.05 -7.34 -9.89
CA ALA A 190 13.54 -8.09 -11.05
C ALA A 190 13.71 -7.24 -12.31
N ALA A 191 13.13 -6.04 -12.37
CA ALA A 191 13.18 -5.21 -13.57
C ALA A 191 14.62 -4.95 -14.06
N PRO A 192 15.61 -4.57 -13.21
CA PRO A 192 16.99 -4.42 -13.65
C PRO A 192 17.61 -5.66 -14.28
N LEU A 193 17.28 -6.86 -13.77
CA LEU A 193 17.74 -8.15 -14.32
C LEU A 193 17.12 -8.39 -15.71
N PHE A 194 15.83 -8.14 -15.87
CA PHE A 194 15.16 -8.32 -17.16
C PHE A 194 15.65 -7.34 -18.22
N ALA A 195 15.92 -6.08 -17.89
CA ALA A 195 16.53 -5.15 -18.87
C ALA A 195 17.89 -5.66 -19.37
N GLU A 196 18.71 -6.22 -18.48
CA GLU A 196 20.03 -6.72 -18.83
C GLU A 196 19.95 -7.96 -19.73
N ARG A 197 19.04 -8.90 -19.42
CA ARG A 197 18.92 -10.16 -20.14
C ARG A 197 18.11 -10.07 -21.45
N ILE A 198 16.99 -9.35 -21.45
CA ILE A 198 16.07 -9.28 -22.61
C ILE A 198 16.59 -8.31 -23.68
N GLN A 199 17.31 -7.26 -23.29
CA GLN A 199 17.91 -6.26 -24.20
C GLN A 199 16.93 -5.63 -25.22
N ARG A 200 15.64 -5.60 -24.89
CA ARG A 200 14.56 -4.98 -25.68
C ARG A 200 13.75 -4.04 -24.79
N PRO A 201 13.05 -3.04 -25.35
CA PRO A 201 12.18 -2.17 -24.56
C PRO A 201 11.10 -2.98 -23.82
N ILE A 202 11.04 -2.84 -22.49
CA ILE A 202 10.03 -3.45 -21.64
C ILE A 202 8.99 -2.40 -21.25
N HIS A 203 7.76 -2.64 -21.65
CA HIS A 203 6.58 -1.82 -21.39
C HIS A 203 5.76 -2.44 -20.27
N MET A 204 5.87 -1.90 -19.06
CA MET A 204 5.18 -2.40 -17.87
C MET A 204 3.83 -1.72 -17.69
N VAL A 205 2.77 -2.51 -17.63
CA VAL A 205 1.40 -2.03 -17.38
C VAL A 205 1.13 -1.99 -15.87
N ARG A 206 0.53 -0.91 -15.39
CA ARG A 206 0.13 -0.75 -13.97
C ARG A 206 -1.26 -0.13 -13.83
N ALA A 207 -1.91 -0.46 -12.72
CA ALA A 207 -3.03 0.33 -12.23
C ALA A 207 -2.53 1.70 -11.70
N PRO A 208 -3.29 2.80 -11.90
CA PRO A 208 -2.99 4.07 -11.23
C PRO A 208 -3.12 3.92 -9.71
N GLU A 209 -2.33 4.70 -8.97
CA GLU A 209 -2.42 4.70 -7.51
C GLU A 209 -3.68 5.44 -7.07
N ARG A 210 -4.29 5.00 -5.95
CA ARG A 210 -5.53 5.63 -5.44
C ARG A 210 -5.34 7.07 -4.99
N GLU A 211 -4.12 7.43 -4.59
CA GLU A 211 -3.75 8.77 -4.13
C GLU A 211 -2.68 9.34 -5.06
N GLN A 212 -2.97 10.51 -5.63
CA GLN A 212 -2.11 11.17 -6.62
C GLN A 212 -0.67 11.38 -6.11
N LYS A 213 -0.50 11.79 -4.84
CA LYS A 213 0.84 11.98 -4.25
C LYS A 213 1.66 10.69 -4.18
N SER A 214 0.98 9.55 -4.02
CA SER A 214 1.63 8.24 -4.05
C SER A 214 2.06 7.88 -5.48
N GLN A 215 1.23 8.21 -6.48
CA GLN A 215 1.58 8.06 -7.89
C GLN A 215 2.81 8.89 -8.26
N GLU A 216 2.79 10.19 -7.92
CA GLU A 216 3.90 11.14 -8.18
C GLU A 216 5.19 10.69 -7.49
N PHE A 217 5.11 10.32 -6.21
CA PHE A 217 6.28 9.84 -5.47
C PHE A 217 6.89 8.61 -6.12
N GLN A 218 6.06 7.63 -6.49
CA GLN A 218 6.52 6.41 -7.12
C GLN A 218 7.05 6.63 -8.54
N ALA A 219 6.42 7.51 -9.32
CA ALA A 219 6.89 7.90 -10.64
C ALA A 219 8.29 8.56 -10.56
N ALA A 220 8.47 9.48 -9.61
CA ALA A 220 9.76 10.15 -9.39
C ALA A 220 10.88 9.18 -8.95
N GLN A 221 10.57 8.14 -8.16
CA GLN A 221 11.57 7.10 -7.85
C GLN A 221 11.96 6.31 -9.10
N ARG A 222 10.98 5.92 -9.92
CA ARG A 222 11.23 5.17 -11.16
C ARG A 222 11.99 5.97 -12.22
N GLU A 223 11.75 7.27 -12.31
CA GLU A 223 12.47 8.13 -13.25
C GLU A 223 13.97 8.18 -12.95
N LYS A 224 14.33 8.19 -11.66
CA LYS A 224 15.75 8.07 -11.23
C LYS A 224 16.37 6.73 -11.60
N GLU A 225 15.54 5.70 -11.71
CA GLU A 225 15.93 4.32 -12.06
C GLU A 225 15.80 4.04 -13.54
N ARG A 226 15.47 5.03 -14.38
CA ARG A 226 15.20 4.85 -15.81
C ARG A 226 16.48 4.42 -16.53
N LYS A 227 16.77 3.13 -16.46
CA LYS A 227 17.66 2.45 -17.39
C LYS A 227 17.04 2.56 -18.78
N ALA A 228 17.91 2.70 -19.78
CA ALA A 228 17.47 2.63 -21.17
C ALA A 228 16.65 1.34 -21.37
N GLY A 229 15.39 1.49 -21.81
CA GLY A 229 14.54 0.35 -22.14
C GLY A 229 13.40 0.01 -21.18
N PHE A 230 13.09 0.78 -20.12
CA PHE A 230 11.83 0.61 -19.36
C PHE A 230 10.84 1.75 -19.58
N VAL A 231 9.60 1.40 -19.90
CA VAL A 231 8.47 2.33 -20.03
C VAL A 231 7.32 1.84 -19.16
N VAL A 232 6.75 2.72 -18.33
CA VAL A 232 5.58 2.38 -17.50
C VAL A 232 4.34 3.02 -18.10
N HIS A 233 3.30 2.21 -18.27
CA HIS A 233 1.99 2.63 -18.73
C HIS A 233 0.97 2.45 -17.61
N TYR A 234 0.07 3.41 -17.45
CA TYR A 234 -1.03 3.32 -16.49
C TYR A 234 -2.34 3.03 -17.20
N ASN A 235 -3.16 2.16 -16.63
CA ASN A 235 -4.51 1.89 -17.12
C ASN A 235 -5.50 2.91 -16.55
N GLU A 236 -5.61 4.07 -17.20
CA GLU A 236 -6.51 5.15 -16.84
C GLU A 236 -7.80 5.09 -17.68
N PRO A 237 -8.97 5.44 -17.13
CA PRO A 237 -10.22 5.43 -17.88
C PRO A 237 -10.14 6.28 -19.15
N GLY A 238 -10.55 5.72 -20.28
CA GLY A 238 -10.61 6.41 -21.57
C GLY A 238 -9.30 6.51 -22.35
N ASN A 239 -8.20 5.93 -21.84
CA ASN A 239 -6.96 5.88 -22.61
C ASN A 239 -6.99 4.81 -23.72
N MET A 240 -6.21 5.01 -24.78
CA MET A 240 -6.07 4.04 -25.88
C MET A 240 -4.95 3.02 -25.62
N LEU A 241 -4.75 2.65 -24.36
CA LEU A 241 -3.62 1.85 -23.90
C LEU A 241 -3.44 0.55 -24.68
N GLY A 242 -4.54 -0.13 -25.02
CA GLY A 242 -4.48 -1.36 -25.82
C GLY A 242 -3.78 -1.17 -27.18
N MET A 243 -3.97 -0.02 -27.83
CA MET A 243 -3.33 0.28 -29.11
C MET A 243 -1.85 0.63 -28.93
N ASP A 244 -1.50 1.38 -27.90
CA ASP A 244 -0.11 1.72 -27.58
C ASP A 244 0.70 0.45 -27.25
N LEU A 245 0.11 -0.47 -26.49
CA LEU A 245 0.73 -1.76 -26.17
C LEU A 245 0.85 -2.66 -27.41
N ALA A 246 -0.17 -2.71 -28.27
CA ALA A 246 -0.09 -3.46 -29.53
C ALA A 246 1.02 -2.94 -30.43
N ARG A 247 1.15 -1.61 -30.54
CA ARG A 247 2.24 -0.96 -31.28
C ARG A 247 3.61 -1.29 -30.68
N ALA A 248 3.75 -1.21 -29.36
CA ALA A 248 5.00 -1.56 -28.68
C ALA A 248 5.44 -3.00 -28.96
N ILE A 249 4.50 -3.95 -29.01
CA ILE A 249 4.78 -5.35 -29.39
C ILE A 249 5.19 -5.43 -30.87
N GLN A 250 4.50 -4.72 -31.77
CA GLN A 250 4.84 -4.71 -33.20
C GLN A 250 6.24 -4.13 -33.47
N GLU A 251 6.69 -3.18 -32.64
CA GLU A 251 8.04 -2.59 -32.68
C GLU A 251 9.12 -3.49 -32.04
N GLY A 252 8.78 -4.71 -31.64
CA GLY A 252 9.73 -5.67 -31.05
C GLY A 252 9.88 -5.58 -29.53
N GLY A 253 9.07 -4.74 -28.87
CA GLY A 253 9.08 -4.57 -27.42
C GLY A 253 8.41 -5.72 -26.66
N VAL A 254 8.70 -5.80 -25.35
CA VAL A 254 8.09 -6.75 -24.43
C VAL A 254 7.07 -6.03 -23.56
N VAL A 255 5.81 -6.43 -23.63
CA VAL A 255 4.76 -5.86 -22.78
C VAL A 255 4.57 -6.73 -21.53
N ALA A 256 4.90 -6.20 -20.36
CA ALA A 256 4.79 -6.89 -19.07
C ALA A 256 3.47 -6.54 -18.36
N ILE A 257 2.64 -7.56 -18.08
CA ILE A 257 1.29 -7.41 -17.51
C ILE A 257 1.11 -8.37 -16.33
N GLN A 258 0.42 -7.94 -15.27
CA GLN A 258 -0.06 -8.84 -14.21
C GLN A 258 -1.43 -9.42 -14.61
N GLY A 259 -1.52 -10.74 -14.72
CA GLY A 259 -2.64 -11.49 -15.28
C GLY A 259 -3.52 -12.24 -14.26
N ASP A 260 -3.51 -11.85 -12.98
CA ASP A 260 -4.08 -12.63 -11.87
C ASP A 260 -5.26 -11.96 -11.14
N ARG A 261 -5.60 -10.72 -11.48
CA ARG A 261 -6.78 -10.02 -10.94
C ARG A 261 -7.25 -8.89 -11.84
N ILE A 262 -8.50 -8.48 -11.64
CA ILE A 262 -9.13 -7.36 -12.33
C ILE A 262 -9.30 -6.20 -11.35
N LEU A 263 -8.92 -5.01 -11.80
CA LEU A 263 -9.20 -3.75 -11.14
C LEU A 263 -9.80 -2.78 -12.15
N PHE A 264 -10.71 -1.92 -11.70
CA PHE A 264 -11.36 -0.89 -12.54
C PHE A 264 -12.08 -1.52 -13.75
N ASP A 265 -12.12 -0.83 -14.88
CA ASP A 265 -12.88 -1.19 -16.09
C ASP A 265 -12.10 -2.15 -17.02
N VAL A 266 -11.27 -3.03 -16.47
CA VAL A 266 -10.54 -4.01 -17.28
C VAL A 266 -11.48 -5.12 -17.73
N SER A 267 -11.52 -5.39 -19.04
CA SER A 267 -12.37 -6.43 -19.63
C SER A 267 -12.11 -7.80 -18.98
N PRO A 268 -13.15 -8.44 -18.40
CA PRO A 268 -13.00 -9.72 -17.71
C PRO A 268 -13.01 -10.91 -18.67
N LEU A 269 -12.29 -11.95 -18.28
CA LEU A 269 -12.43 -13.30 -18.80
C LEU A 269 -12.67 -14.22 -17.61
N GLU A 270 -13.89 -14.78 -17.53
CA GLU A 270 -14.27 -15.70 -16.46
C GLU A 270 -13.75 -17.10 -16.76
N LEU A 271 -13.10 -17.71 -15.77
CA LEU A 271 -12.57 -19.05 -15.82
C LEU A 271 -13.01 -19.85 -14.60
N THR A 272 -13.06 -21.17 -14.77
CA THR A 272 -13.16 -22.09 -13.64
C THR A 272 -11.80 -22.20 -12.95
N TYR A 273 -11.75 -21.84 -11.67
CA TYR A 273 -10.56 -22.06 -10.84
C TYR A 273 -10.56 -23.48 -10.28
N ARG A 274 -11.69 -23.94 -9.73
CA ARG A 274 -11.92 -25.32 -9.27
C ARG A 274 -13.40 -25.65 -9.50
N GLU A 275 -13.77 -26.92 -9.33
CA GLU A 275 -15.18 -27.30 -9.44
C GLU A 275 -16.06 -26.44 -8.51
N GLY A 276 -17.08 -25.80 -9.10
CA GLY A 276 -17.99 -24.88 -8.39
C GLY A 276 -17.37 -23.55 -7.95
N ILE A 277 -16.15 -23.22 -8.38
CA ILE A 277 -15.47 -21.96 -8.06
C ILE A 277 -14.95 -21.31 -9.34
N THR A 278 -15.45 -20.13 -9.64
CA THR A 278 -14.99 -19.29 -10.75
C THR A 278 -14.19 -18.10 -10.24
N TRP A 279 -13.43 -17.50 -11.14
CA TRP A 279 -12.77 -16.23 -10.94
C TRP A 279 -12.58 -15.53 -12.27
N GLN A 280 -12.27 -14.23 -12.21
CA GLN A 280 -12.08 -13.42 -13.40
C GLN A 280 -10.64 -12.94 -13.48
N ILE A 281 -10.05 -13.10 -14.67
CA ILE A 281 -8.71 -12.62 -14.99
C ILE A 281 -8.79 -11.61 -16.15
N PRO A 282 -7.79 -10.72 -16.31
CA PRO A 282 -7.83 -9.73 -17.37
C PRO A 282 -7.76 -10.38 -18.76
N ARG A 283 -8.68 -10.01 -19.66
CA ARG A 283 -8.72 -10.49 -21.06
C ARG A 283 -7.60 -9.90 -21.92
N GLY A 284 -7.13 -8.70 -21.58
CA GLY A 284 -6.19 -7.89 -22.36
C GLY A 284 -4.94 -8.63 -22.87
N PRO A 285 -4.20 -9.38 -22.04
CA PRO A 285 -3.00 -10.12 -22.49
C PRO A 285 -3.27 -11.10 -23.64
N PHE A 286 -4.37 -11.84 -23.58
CA PHE A 286 -4.75 -12.83 -24.59
C PHE A 286 -5.20 -12.17 -25.88
N LEU A 287 -5.93 -11.06 -25.79
CA LEU A 287 -6.32 -10.27 -26.94
C LEU A 287 -5.10 -9.63 -27.63
N LEU A 288 -4.17 -9.06 -26.86
CA LEU A 288 -2.93 -8.49 -27.38
C LEU A 288 -2.11 -9.54 -28.13
N ALA A 289 -1.89 -10.70 -27.52
CA ALA A 289 -1.17 -11.81 -28.13
C ALA A 289 -1.85 -12.29 -29.42
N LEU A 290 -3.18 -12.43 -29.43
CA LEU A 290 -3.94 -12.83 -30.62
C LEU A 290 -3.79 -11.83 -31.77
N VAL A 291 -3.91 -10.53 -31.50
CA VAL A 291 -3.86 -9.46 -32.52
C VAL A 291 -2.45 -9.27 -33.07
N THR A 292 -1.45 -9.34 -32.21
CA THR A 292 -0.04 -9.11 -32.57
C THR A 292 0.68 -10.39 -33.01
N LYS A 293 0.05 -11.56 -32.83
CA LYS A 293 0.65 -12.88 -33.00
C LYS A 293 1.91 -13.08 -32.14
N ALA A 294 1.94 -12.42 -30.98
CA ALA A 294 3.03 -12.53 -30.03
C ALA A 294 2.86 -13.73 -29.10
N LEU A 295 3.97 -14.30 -28.66
CA LEU A 295 3.98 -15.31 -27.60
C LEU A 295 3.69 -14.66 -26.25
N ILE A 296 2.93 -15.37 -25.41
CA ILE A 296 2.79 -15.04 -24.00
C ILE A 296 3.83 -15.85 -23.23
N HIS A 297 4.68 -15.19 -22.45
CA HIS A 297 5.70 -15.80 -21.61
C HIS A 297 5.28 -15.70 -20.14
N PRO A 298 4.84 -16.80 -19.51
CA PRO A 298 4.59 -16.86 -18.08
C PRO A 298 5.91 -16.73 -17.31
N VAL A 299 6.07 -15.64 -16.55
CA VAL A 299 7.26 -15.40 -15.73
C VAL A 299 6.85 -14.89 -14.36
N PHE A 300 7.33 -15.53 -13.30
CA PHE A 300 7.01 -15.21 -11.92
C PHE A 300 8.27 -14.90 -11.12
N ILE A 301 8.16 -13.97 -10.19
CA ILE A 301 9.24 -13.63 -9.26
C ILE A 301 8.85 -14.11 -7.87
N VAL A 302 9.69 -14.97 -7.29
CA VAL A 302 9.44 -15.58 -5.98
C VAL A 302 10.59 -15.23 -5.04
N ARG A 303 10.29 -14.80 -3.82
CA ARG A 303 11.27 -14.56 -2.78
C ARG A 303 11.59 -15.87 -2.07
N MET A 304 12.84 -16.32 -2.11
CA MET A 304 13.29 -17.57 -1.48
C MET A 304 13.77 -17.37 -0.04
N GLY A 305 14.14 -16.14 0.32
CA GLY A 305 14.66 -15.80 1.64
C GLY A 305 15.07 -14.33 1.73
N TYR A 306 15.88 -13.99 2.73
CA TYR A 306 16.44 -12.63 2.85
C TYR A 306 17.31 -12.32 1.63
N ARG A 307 16.90 -11.33 0.83
CA ARG A 307 17.59 -10.88 -0.39
C ARG A 307 17.91 -11.99 -1.40
N ARG A 308 17.12 -13.06 -1.41
CA ARG A 308 17.23 -14.16 -2.37
C ARG A 308 15.93 -14.27 -3.14
N TYR A 309 16.00 -14.16 -4.45
CA TYR A 309 14.87 -14.23 -5.35
C TYR A 309 15.09 -15.29 -6.43
N ARG A 310 13.99 -15.84 -6.93
CA ARG A 310 13.97 -16.80 -8.01
C ARG A 310 13.06 -16.31 -9.11
N VAL A 311 13.56 -16.32 -10.34
CA VAL A 311 12.74 -16.22 -11.56
C VAL A 311 12.23 -17.62 -11.87
N VAL A 312 10.92 -17.75 -12.03
CA VAL A 312 10.27 -18.99 -12.48
C VAL A 312 9.62 -18.70 -13.83
N ALA A 313 10.23 -19.19 -14.90
CA ALA A 313 9.68 -19.09 -16.25
C ALA A 313 9.03 -20.43 -16.63
N ALA A 314 7.85 -20.38 -17.21
CA ALA A 314 7.17 -21.56 -17.75
C ALA A 314 7.13 -21.52 -19.28
N ALA A 315 6.70 -22.62 -19.89
CA ALA A 315 6.57 -22.71 -21.33
C ALA A 315 5.72 -21.56 -21.90
N PRO A 316 6.12 -20.97 -23.04
CA PRO A 316 5.36 -19.92 -23.68
C PRO A 316 4.00 -20.45 -24.17
N ILE A 317 3.00 -19.58 -24.13
CA ILE A 317 1.62 -19.85 -24.54
C ILE A 317 1.39 -19.15 -25.88
N GLU A 318 0.97 -19.92 -26.86
CA GLU A 318 0.52 -19.43 -28.16
C GLU A 318 -0.98 -19.13 -28.13
N VAL A 319 -1.41 -18.15 -28.92
CA VAL A 319 -2.82 -17.83 -29.12
C VAL A 319 -3.18 -17.96 -30.60
N PRO A 320 -3.25 -19.19 -31.13
CA PRO A 320 -3.53 -19.41 -32.54
C PRO A 320 -4.97 -19.00 -32.88
N LEU A 321 -5.14 -18.33 -34.02
CA LEU A 321 -6.49 -18.06 -34.53
C LEU A 321 -7.04 -19.36 -35.17
N PRO A 322 -8.13 -19.94 -34.63
CA PRO A 322 -8.69 -21.18 -35.17
C PRO A 322 -9.24 -20.99 -36.59
N ALA A 323 -9.43 -22.10 -37.32
CA ALA A 323 -9.89 -22.09 -38.70
C ALA A 323 -11.27 -21.40 -38.87
N ASN A 324 -12.14 -21.52 -37.87
CA ASN A 324 -13.44 -20.84 -37.82
C ASN A 324 -13.34 -19.33 -37.46
N ARG A 325 -12.13 -18.80 -37.27
CA ARG A 325 -11.83 -17.41 -36.88
C ARG A 325 -12.48 -16.96 -35.56
N ASP A 326 -12.82 -17.91 -34.69
CA ASP A 326 -13.35 -17.61 -33.37
C ASP A 326 -12.25 -17.06 -32.45
N LYS A 327 -12.23 -15.74 -32.32
CA LYS A 327 -11.28 -15.01 -31.48
C LYS A 327 -11.52 -15.25 -30.00
N GLU A 328 -12.75 -15.50 -29.58
CA GLU A 328 -13.08 -15.69 -28.17
C GLU A 328 -12.65 -17.07 -27.70
N ALA A 329 -12.89 -18.10 -28.52
CA ALA A 329 -12.38 -19.44 -28.26
C ALA A 329 -10.84 -19.47 -28.18
N ALA A 330 -10.15 -18.77 -29.09
CA ALA A 330 -8.69 -18.64 -29.07
C ALA A 330 -8.17 -18.04 -27.75
N GLN A 331 -8.77 -16.92 -27.32
CA GLN A 331 -8.43 -16.25 -26.06
C GLN A 331 -8.72 -17.14 -24.85
N ARG A 332 -9.87 -17.83 -24.83
CA ARG A 332 -10.26 -18.72 -23.74
C ARG A 332 -9.29 -19.89 -23.59
N LEU A 333 -8.88 -20.52 -24.69
CA LEU A 333 -7.91 -21.64 -24.66
C LEU A 333 -6.56 -21.20 -24.06
N ALA A 334 -6.03 -20.06 -24.51
CA ALA A 334 -4.78 -19.51 -23.96
C ALA A 334 -4.94 -19.10 -22.49
N ALA A 335 -6.11 -18.57 -22.13
CA ALA A 335 -6.44 -18.19 -20.75
C ALA A 335 -6.55 -19.41 -19.83
N GLU A 336 -7.05 -20.55 -20.32
CA GLU A 336 -7.08 -21.81 -19.59
C GLU A 336 -5.67 -22.38 -19.34
N GLN A 337 -4.77 -22.30 -20.33
CA GLN A 337 -3.36 -22.66 -20.14
C GLN A 337 -2.68 -21.77 -19.10
N TRP A 338 -2.88 -20.44 -19.19
CA TRP A 338 -2.40 -19.50 -18.18
C TRP A 338 -2.96 -19.83 -16.80
N ASN A 339 -4.26 -20.12 -16.68
CA ASN A 339 -4.92 -20.46 -15.43
C ASN A 339 -4.33 -21.73 -14.79
N ALA A 340 -3.93 -22.73 -15.59
CA ALA A 340 -3.26 -23.91 -15.08
C ALA A 340 -1.87 -23.58 -14.48
N VAL A 341 -1.04 -22.83 -15.22
CA VAL A 341 0.30 -22.40 -14.77
C VAL A 341 0.19 -21.51 -13.52
N LEU A 342 -0.70 -20.52 -13.57
CA LEU A 342 -0.92 -19.57 -12.49
C LEU A 342 -1.40 -20.28 -11.22
N ARG A 343 -2.30 -21.25 -11.34
CA ARG A 343 -2.79 -22.06 -10.21
C ARG A 343 -1.66 -22.83 -9.53
N GLU A 344 -0.83 -23.54 -10.29
CA GLU A 344 0.30 -24.29 -9.73
C GLU A 344 1.24 -23.37 -8.94
N VAL A 345 1.61 -22.24 -9.52
CA VAL A 345 2.51 -21.27 -8.89
C VAL A 345 1.88 -20.63 -7.65
N MET A 346 0.60 -20.24 -7.73
CA MET A 346 -0.14 -19.65 -6.61
C MET A 346 -0.27 -20.63 -5.44
N GLU A 347 -0.55 -21.91 -5.70
CA GLU A 347 -0.69 -22.93 -4.66
C GLU A 347 0.65 -23.26 -4.02
N ARG A 348 1.72 -23.36 -4.83
CA ARG A 348 3.07 -23.63 -4.34
C ARG A 348 3.66 -22.46 -3.55
N HIS A 349 3.39 -21.23 -3.97
CA HIS A 349 4.00 -20.01 -3.44
C HIS A 349 2.98 -19.05 -2.81
N TRP A 350 1.88 -19.58 -2.27
CA TRP A 350 0.75 -18.83 -1.69
C TRP A 350 1.13 -17.72 -0.70
N ARG A 351 2.25 -17.88 0.01
CA ARG A 351 2.77 -16.91 1.00
C ARG A 351 3.11 -15.55 0.39
N GLN A 352 3.23 -15.49 -0.93
CA GLN A 352 3.74 -14.33 -1.64
C GLN A 352 2.80 -13.88 -2.74
N TRP A 353 1.59 -14.42 -2.81
CA TRP A 353 0.56 -13.92 -3.70
C TRP A 353 -0.18 -12.76 -3.01
N PHE A 354 0.06 -11.55 -3.49
CA PHE A 354 -0.27 -10.28 -2.86
C PHE A 354 -1.57 -9.68 -3.41
N VAL A 355 -2.62 -10.50 -3.41
CA VAL A 355 -3.98 -10.09 -3.80
C VAL A 355 -4.82 -9.89 -2.56
N PHE A 356 -5.13 -8.62 -2.27
CA PHE A 356 -5.81 -8.17 -1.05
C PHE A 356 -7.30 -7.90 -1.26
N GLU A 357 -7.85 -8.32 -2.40
CA GLU A 357 -9.25 -8.26 -2.78
C GLU A 357 -9.82 -9.68 -2.91
N PRO A 358 -11.12 -9.90 -2.64
CA PRO A 358 -11.74 -11.19 -2.92
C PRO A 358 -11.82 -11.39 -4.44
N VAL A 359 -11.26 -12.49 -4.95
CA VAL A 359 -11.22 -12.78 -6.40
C VAL A 359 -12.02 -14.01 -6.81
N PHE A 360 -12.33 -14.89 -5.86
CA PHE A 360 -13.08 -16.12 -6.13
C PHE A 360 -14.57 -15.95 -5.87
N GLN A 361 -15.37 -16.58 -6.72
CA GLN A 361 -16.82 -16.61 -6.65
C GLN A 361 -17.28 -18.08 -6.65
N LYS A 362 -18.26 -18.41 -5.81
CA LYS A 362 -18.87 -19.73 -5.84
C LYS A 362 -19.91 -19.76 -6.95
N THR A 363 -19.85 -20.73 -7.83
CA THR A 363 -20.88 -20.94 -8.84
C THR A 363 -22.15 -21.40 -8.14
N VAL A 364 -23.17 -20.54 -8.13
CA VAL A 364 -24.53 -20.98 -7.80
C VAL A 364 -24.99 -21.76 -9.03
N LYS A 365 -25.17 -23.09 -8.91
CA LYS A 365 -25.87 -23.83 -9.96
C LYS A 365 -27.25 -23.19 -10.10
N SER A 366 -27.55 -22.65 -11.28
CA SER A 366 -28.86 -22.16 -11.64
C SER A 366 -29.80 -23.37 -11.72
N ASP A 367 -30.40 -23.72 -10.58
CA ASP A 367 -31.63 -24.48 -10.60
C ASP A 367 -32.72 -23.52 -11.11
N ASP A 368 -32.94 -23.54 -12.43
CA ASP A 368 -34.04 -22.85 -13.12
C ASP A 368 -35.43 -23.18 -12.54
N GLN A 369 -35.52 -24.11 -11.57
CA GLN A 369 -36.75 -24.45 -10.84
C GLN A 369 -36.98 -23.59 -9.58
N GLN A 370 -35.98 -22.89 -9.05
CA GLN A 370 -36.14 -22.11 -7.82
C GLN A 370 -36.61 -20.68 -8.07
N SER A 371 -36.34 -20.12 -9.25
CA SER A 371 -36.84 -18.79 -9.65
C SER A 371 -38.36 -18.81 -9.90
N GLN A 372 -38.90 -19.88 -10.50
CA GLN A 372 -40.35 -20.06 -10.65
C GLN A 372 -41.06 -20.33 -9.31
N ARG A 373 -40.38 -20.96 -8.36
CA ARG A 373 -40.90 -21.18 -7.00
C ARG A 373 -40.85 -19.91 -6.13
N ALA A 374 -39.92 -19.00 -6.39
CA ALA A 374 -39.81 -17.71 -5.70
C ALA A 374 -40.89 -16.73 -6.17
N GLU A 375 -41.15 -16.62 -7.47
CA GLU A 375 -42.25 -15.82 -8.02
C GLU A 375 -43.62 -16.34 -7.58
N ALA A 376 -43.80 -17.66 -7.49
CA ALA A 376 -45.03 -18.27 -6.96
C ALA A 376 -45.21 -18.06 -5.43
N ARG A 377 -44.13 -17.79 -4.69
CA ARG A 377 -44.17 -17.55 -3.23
C ARG A 377 -44.36 -16.07 -2.90
N GLU A 378 -44.03 -15.17 -3.84
CA GLU A 378 -44.21 -13.72 -3.70
C GLU A 378 -45.65 -13.26 -4.01
N ALA A 379 -46.47 -14.13 -4.61
CA ALA A 379 -47.90 -13.91 -4.87
C ALA A 379 -48.83 -14.28 -3.69
N ALA A 380 -48.31 -14.78 -2.57
CA ALA A 380 -49.12 -15.07 -1.37
C ALA A 380 -49.24 -13.82 -0.48
N PRO A 381 -50.42 -13.51 0.10
CA PRO A 381 -50.62 -12.30 0.89
C PRO A 381 -49.69 -12.31 2.12
N LYS A 382 -48.81 -11.31 2.22
CA LYS A 382 -47.93 -11.12 3.39
C LYS A 382 -48.77 -10.67 4.59
N GLU A 383 -49.02 -11.60 5.50
CA GLU A 383 -49.49 -11.29 6.85
C GLU A 383 -48.40 -10.50 7.58
N GLN A 384 -48.71 -9.26 7.95
CA GLN A 384 -47.83 -8.37 8.69
C GLN A 384 -47.67 -8.87 10.13
N GLN A 385 -46.52 -9.46 10.44
CA GLN A 385 -46.01 -9.52 11.80
C GLN A 385 -44.91 -8.48 11.98
N THR A 386 -45.30 -7.32 12.52
CA THR A 386 -44.40 -6.36 13.17
C THR A 386 -43.91 -6.95 14.48
N PRO A 387 -42.59 -7.02 14.74
CA PRO A 387 -42.08 -7.25 16.08
C PRO A 387 -42.16 -5.93 16.88
N ASP A 388 -42.81 -5.96 18.04
CA ASP A 388 -43.14 -4.78 18.86
C ASP A 388 -41.96 -4.05 19.53
N ARG A 389 -40.72 -4.54 19.39
CA ARG A 389 -39.52 -3.80 19.82
C ARG A 389 -38.25 -4.55 19.44
N ILE A 390 -37.35 -3.85 18.76
CA ILE A 390 -35.94 -4.24 18.68
C ILE A 390 -35.20 -3.34 19.67
N ILE A 391 -34.64 -3.92 20.73
CA ILE A 391 -33.73 -3.23 21.64
C ILE A 391 -32.32 -3.38 21.03
N PRO A 392 -31.67 -2.30 20.55
CA PRO A 392 -30.29 -2.39 20.08
C PRO A 392 -29.34 -2.56 21.27
N ALA A 393 -28.41 -3.51 21.17
CA ALA A 393 -27.31 -3.65 22.12
C ALA A 393 -26.27 -2.54 21.86
N GLU A 394 -26.43 -1.39 22.52
CA GLU A 394 -25.35 -0.41 22.67
C GLU A 394 -24.36 -0.90 23.74
N SER A 395 -23.35 -1.65 23.34
CA SER A 395 -22.04 -1.68 24.02
C SER A 395 -21.05 -2.53 23.24
N GLY A 396 -20.00 -1.91 22.73
CA GLY A 396 -18.90 -2.62 22.08
C GLY A 396 -17.88 -1.70 21.40
N HIS A 397 -18.31 -0.53 20.92
CA HIS A 397 -17.42 0.42 20.28
C HIS A 397 -16.61 1.26 21.28
N GLY A 398 -17.17 1.56 22.47
CA GLY A 398 -16.49 2.31 23.53
C GLY A 398 -15.36 1.52 24.20
N ALA A 399 -15.63 0.26 24.58
CA ALA A 399 -14.65 -0.61 25.25
C ALA A 399 -13.40 -0.89 24.40
N MET A 400 -13.54 -1.08 23.09
CA MET A 400 -12.39 -1.34 22.21
C MET A 400 -11.51 -0.09 22.03
N ALA A 401 -12.11 1.10 21.95
CA ALA A 401 -11.39 2.37 21.89
C ALA A 401 -10.70 2.69 23.22
N ALA A 402 -11.36 2.45 24.35
CA ALA A 402 -10.81 2.59 25.69
C ALA A 402 -9.60 1.66 25.95
N LEU A 403 -9.69 0.39 25.52
CA LEU A 403 -8.62 -0.60 25.64
C LEU A 403 -7.42 -0.26 24.74
N THR A 404 -7.66 0.18 23.51
CA THR A 404 -6.56 0.62 22.61
C THR A 404 -5.89 1.90 23.10
N LEU A 405 -6.64 2.85 23.65
CA LEU A 405 -6.08 4.09 24.22
C LEU A 405 -5.25 3.79 25.48
N SER A 406 -5.75 2.93 26.37
CA SER A 406 -5.04 2.50 27.58
C SER A 406 -3.76 1.74 27.25
N ALA A 407 -3.79 0.91 26.19
CA ALA A 407 -2.61 0.20 25.71
C ALA A 407 -1.55 1.16 25.13
N LEU A 408 -1.95 2.20 24.41
CA LEU A 408 -1.03 3.19 23.85
C LEU A 408 -0.38 4.08 24.92
N VAL A 409 -1.16 4.55 25.91
CA VAL A 409 -0.64 5.32 27.05
C VAL A 409 0.25 4.45 27.94
N GLY A 410 -0.12 3.18 28.13
CA GLY A 410 0.73 2.18 28.77
C GLY A 410 2.06 2.03 28.03
N CYS A 411 2.04 1.72 26.73
CA CYS A 411 3.26 1.55 25.95
C CYS A 411 4.17 2.79 26.00
N TRP A 412 3.60 4.00 25.99
CA TRP A 412 4.38 5.24 26.12
C TRP A 412 5.08 5.35 27.49
N SER A 413 4.35 5.16 28.59
CA SER A 413 4.93 5.24 29.95
C SER A 413 5.95 4.12 30.21
N GLY A 414 5.72 2.92 29.69
CA GLY A 414 6.70 1.83 29.73
C GLY A 414 8.00 2.16 28.98
N MET A 415 7.91 2.82 27.81
CA MET A 415 9.09 3.23 27.03
C MET A 415 9.88 4.37 27.69
N VAL A 416 9.20 5.35 28.29
CA VAL A 416 9.85 6.46 29.03
C VAL A 416 10.61 5.92 30.25
N MET A 417 9.99 5.02 31.01
CA MET A 417 10.60 4.42 32.20
C MET A 417 11.73 3.45 31.84
N LEU A 418 11.57 2.65 30.77
CA LEU A 418 12.63 1.77 30.27
C LEU A 418 13.85 2.58 29.83
N ARG A 419 13.64 3.72 29.15
CA ARG A 419 14.72 4.64 28.79
C ARG A 419 15.43 5.18 30.04
N TRP A 420 14.69 5.64 31.04
CA TRP A 420 15.26 6.14 32.30
C TRP A 420 16.07 5.08 33.06
N LEU A 421 15.54 3.85 33.14
CA LEU A 421 16.24 2.72 33.77
C LEU A 421 17.49 2.30 32.99
N LEU A 422 17.44 2.33 31.66
CA LEU A 422 18.61 2.08 30.82
C LEU A 422 19.67 3.16 30.99
N GLU A 423 19.27 4.44 31.02
CA GLU A 423 20.17 5.57 31.28
C GLU A 423 20.83 5.47 32.66
N ARG A 424 20.12 4.92 33.67
CA ARG A 424 20.62 4.76 35.05
C ARG A 424 21.37 3.44 35.31
N SER A 425 21.27 2.46 34.40
CA SER A 425 21.95 1.15 34.47
C SER A 425 23.20 1.06 33.60
N LEU A 426 23.58 2.15 32.93
CA LEU A 426 24.85 2.27 32.21
C LEU A 426 26.03 1.97 33.15
N GLY A 427 26.75 0.88 32.87
CA GLY A 427 27.94 0.44 33.62
C GLY A 427 27.75 -0.80 34.50
N CYS A 428 26.54 -1.34 34.65
CA CYS A 428 26.29 -2.58 35.38
C CYS A 428 25.42 -3.55 34.58
N THR A 429 26.04 -4.64 34.09
CA THR A 429 25.39 -5.65 33.24
C THR A 429 24.22 -6.34 33.95
N GLY A 430 24.33 -6.55 35.27
CA GLY A 430 23.25 -7.12 36.08
C GLY A 430 22.01 -6.21 36.15
N CYS A 431 22.22 -4.91 36.34
CA CYS A 431 21.14 -3.91 36.37
C CYS A 431 20.49 -3.72 34.99
N MET A 432 21.27 -3.79 33.91
CA MET A 432 20.72 -3.76 32.55
C MET A 432 19.79 -4.95 32.27
N ILE A 433 20.20 -6.16 32.67
CA ILE A 433 19.39 -7.37 32.46
C ILE A 433 18.09 -7.31 33.25
N THR A 434 18.11 -6.84 34.51
CA THR A 434 16.89 -6.68 35.31
C THR A 434 15.98 -5.59 34.75
N SER A 435 16.52 -4.47 34.27
CA SER A 435 15.75 -3.40 33.62
C SER A 435 15.13 -3.82 32.27
N VAL A 436 15.75 -4.74 31.52
CA VAL A 436 15.22 -5.19 30.22
C VAL A 436 14.27 -6.38 30.35
N LEU A 437 14.50 -7.31 31.28
CA LEU A 437 13.72 -8.55 31.37
C LEU A 437 12.66 -8.54 32.47
N ILE A 438 12.99 -8.02 33.65
CA ILE A 438 12.10 -8.10 34.83
C ILE A 438 11.15 -6.91 34.85
N TRP A 439 11.66 -5.72 34.52
CA TRP A 439 10.88 -4.49 34.61
C TRP A 439 9.65 -4.46 33.68
N PRO A 440 9.71 -4.86 32.40
CA PRO A 440 8.51 -4.85 31.55
C PRO A 440 7.41 -5.78 32.08
N VAL A 441 7.79 -6.88 32.73
CA VAL A 441 6.85 -7.83 33.34
C VAL A 441 6.21 -7.23 34.60
N LEU A 442 7.02 -6.67 35.50
CA LEU A 442 6.50 -6.00 36.70
C LEU A 442 5.61 -4.81 36.37
N TRP A 443 6.01 -4.01 35.39
CA TRP A 443 5.23 -2.88 34.91
C TRP A 443 3.91 -3.32 34.27
N PHE A 444 3.93 -4.38 33.45
CA PHE A 444 2.70 -4.96 32.88
C PHE A 444 1.73 -5.44 33.98
N LEU A 445 2.23 -6.15 34.99
CA LEU A 445 1.43 -6.59 36.14
C LEU A 445 0.85 -5.40 36.93
N ALA A 446 1.63 -4.33 37.13
CA ALA A 446 1.17 -3.11 37.78
C ALA A 446 0.07 -2.39 36.97
N MET A 447 0.18 -2.35 35.64
CA MET A 447 -0.86 -1.78 34.77
C MET A 447 -2.15 -2.59 34.79
N VAL A 448 -2.04 -3.93 34.80
CA VAL A 448 -3.20 -4.81 34.95
C VAL A 448 -3.89 -4.58 36.30
N ALA A 449 -3.12 -4.47 37.38
CA ALA A 449 -3.66 -4.16 38.71
C ALA A 449 -4.33 -2.77 38.75
N LEU A 450 -3.70 -1.74 38.19
CA LEU A 450 -4.26 -0.38 38.12
C LEU A 450 -5.56 -0.33 37.33
N ALA A 451 -5.61 -0.98 36.16
CA ALA A 451 -6.83 -1.08 35.36
C ALA A 451 -7.93 -1.82 36.13
N GLN A 452 -7.60 -2.93 36.79
CA GLN A 452 -8.54 -3.69 37.59
C GLN A 452 -9.09 -2.85 38.75
N VAL A 453 -8.24 -2.16 39.51
CA VAL A 453 -8.66 -1.28 40.61
C VAL A 453 -9.55 -0.15 40.09
N SER A 454 -9.20 0.46 38.96
CA SER A 454 -10.00 1.53 38.35
C SER A 454 -11.41 1.07 37.94
N LEU A 455 -11.53 -0.17 37.45
CA LEU A 455 -12.82 -0.81 37.17
C LEU A 455 -13.63 -1.02 38.46
N TRP A 456 -13.01 -1.49 39.54
CA TRP A 456 -13.68 -1.70 40.82
C TRP A 456 -14.14 -0.38 41.46
N VAL A 457 -13.31 0.65 41.41
CA VAL A 457 -13.64 1.99 41.89
C VAL A 457 -14.77 2.60 41.05
N ALA A 458 -14.73 2.45 39.73
CA ALA A 458 -15.83 2.87 38.87
C ALA A 458 -17.14 2.15 39.21
N LEU A 459 -17.11 0.83 39.43
CA LEU A 459 -18.28 0.06 39.87
C LEU A 459 -18.81 0.54 41.23
N ALA A 460 -17.93 0.84 42.18
CA ALA A 460 -18.30 1.34 43.50
C ALA A 460 -18.97 2.74 43.41
N ILE A 461 -18.39 3.65 42.62
CA ILE A 461 -18.95 5.00 42.37
C ILE A 461 -20.31 4.90 41.67
N MET A 462 -20.46 3.99 40.71
CA MET A 462 -21.72 3.76 40.00
C MET A 462 -22.82 3.25 40.94
N LYS A 463 -22.48 2.30 41.84
CA LYS A 463 -23.41 1.81 42.87
C LYS A 463 -23.81 2.89 43.86
N LEU A 464 -22.89 3.79 44.21
CA LEU A 464 -23.12 4.87 45.17
C LEU A 464 -23.96 6.02 44.57
N THR A 465 -23.72 6.37 43.30
CA THR A 465 -24.36 7.52 42.63
C THR A 465 -25.58 7.15 41.79
N ARG A 466 -25.90 5.86 41.65
CA ARG A 466 -26.99 5.31 40.81
C ARG A 466 -26.94 5.78 39.34
N LEU A 467 -25.75 6.06 38.82
CA LEU A 467 -25.56 6.43 37.43
C LEU A 467 -25.89 5.25 36.48
N PRO A 468 -26.41 5.52 35.26
CA PRO A 468 -26.72 4.46 34.31
C PRO A 468 -25.45 3.88 33.68
N MET A 469 -25.43 2.55 33.49
CA MET A 469 -24.27 1.74 33.08
C MET A 469 -23.50 2.24 31.84
N ARG A 470 -24.15 3.03 30.97
CA ARG A 470 -23.50 3.66 29.81
C ARG A 470 -22.31 4.56 30.15
N HIS A 471 -22.20 5.04 31.40
CA HIS A 471 -21.06 5.88 31.83
C HIS A 471 -19.92 5.10 32.47
N TYR A 472 -20.06 3.78 32.66
CA TYR A 472 -19.08 2.94 33.35
C TYR A 472 -17.69 3.01 32.70
N ASP A 473 -17.63 2.82 31.38
CA ASP A 473 -16.37 2.81 30.63
C ASP A 473 -15.65 4.16 30.70
N VAL A 474 -16.40 5.26 30.65
CA VAL A 474 -15.86 6.62 30.72
C VAL A 474 -15.29 6.91 32.11
N LEU A 475 -15.98 6.45 33.17
CA LEU A 475 -15.58 6.66 34.55
C LEU A 475 -14.32 5.83 34.87
N ALA A 476 -14.27 4.57 34.44
CA ALA A 476 -13.09 3.71 34.58
C ALA A 476 -11.87 4.26 33.82
N CYS A 477 -12.07 4.77 32.59
CA CYS A 477 -11.01 5.42 31.83
C CYS A 477 -10.51 6.71 32.50
N GLY A 478 -11.42 7.54 32.98
CA GLY A 478 -11.09 8.79 33.68
C GLY A 478 -10.26 8.55 34.94
N ILE A 479 -10.61 7.55 35.75
CA ILE A 479 -9.86 7.17 36.96
C ILE A 479 -8.45 6.69 36.58
N THR A 480 -8.35 5.81 35.58
CA THR A 480 -7.06 5.27 35.11
C THR A 480 -6.15 6.40 34.59
N LEU A 481 -6.70 7.31 33.77
CA LEU A 481 -5.98 8.46 33.22
C LEU A 481 -5.55 9.45 34.31
N THR A 482 -6.37 9.67 35.32
CA THR A 482 -6.03 10.56 36.46
C THR A 482 -4.89 9.96 37.28
N GLY A 483 -4.93 8.65 37.56
CA GLY A 483 -3.84 7.94 38.24
C GLY A 483 -2.52 8.01 37.47
N LEU A 484 -2.56 7.80 36.15
CA LEU A 484 -1.38 7.91 35.29
C LEU A 484 -0.85 9.35 35.19
N SER A 485 -1.75 10.35 35.21
CA SER A 485 -1.38 11.78 35.17
C SER A 485 -0.72 12.24 36.47
N ALA A 486 -1.15 11.70 37.62
CA ALA A 486 -0.52 11.99 38.92
C ALA A 486 0.91 11.44 38.99
N VAL A 487 1.13 10.21 38.50
CA VAL A 487 2.47 9.59 38.43
C VAL A 487 3.37 10.38 37.48
N ALA A 488 2.85 10.79 36.31
CA ALA A 488 3.59 11.62 35.37
C ALA A 488 3.91 13.02 35.94
N TRP A 489 3.03 13.60 36.76
CA TRP A 489 3.23 14.91 37.40
C TRP A 489 4.34 14.89 38.45
N GLU A 490 4.40 13.84 39.27
CA GLU A 490 5.41 13.66 40.31
C GLU A 490 6.82 13.53 39.70
N GLU A 491 6.96 12.82 38.58
CA GLU A 491 8.21 12.71 37.81
C GLU A 491 8.61 13.99 37.06
N TYR A 492 7.66 14.83 36.63
CA TYR A 492 7.92 15.99 35.76
C TYR A 492 8.23 17.29 36.51
N SER A 493 8.04 17.32 37.83
CA SER A 493 8.42 18.42 38.71
C SER A 493 9.94 18.72 38.71
N GLY A 494 10.75 17.91 38.02
CA GLY A 494 12.19 18.07 37.80
C GLY A 494 12.66 18.76 36.49
N GLY A 495 11.77 19.23 35.60
CA GLY A 495 12.11 20.24 34.58
C GLY A 495 11.90 19.88 33.09
N CYS A 496 10.93 20.55 32.44
CA CYS A 496 11.02 21.25 31.14
C CYS A 496 9.61 21.71 30.68
N PRO A 497 9.32 23.00 30.37
CA PRO A 497 7.93 23.47 30.18
C PRO A 497 7.23 23.04 28.88
N VAL A 498 7.97 22.55 27.88
CA VAL A 498 7.44 22.35 26.51
C VAL A 498 6.54 21.10 26.40
N GLY A 499 6.82 20.05 27.17
CA GLY A 499 5.99 18.85 27.21
C GLY A 499 4.64 19.07 27.90
N TRP A 500 4.57 19.99 28.87
CA TRP A 500 3.32 20.39 29.53
C TRP A 500 2.37 21.06 28.55
N TRP A 501 2.84 22.00 27.74
CA TRP A 501 2.02 22.66 26.72
C TRP A 501 1.54 21.69 25.63
N LEU A 502 2.39 20.73 25.22
CA LEU A 502 1.99 19.69 24.26
C LEU A 502 0.99 18.70 24.86
N GLY A 503 1.16 18.32 26.13
CA GLY A 503 0.21 17.48 26.86
C GLY A 503 -1.13 18.17 27.07
N VAL A 504 -1.14 19.43 27.49
CA VAL A 504 -2.35 20.25 27.66
C VAL A 504 -3.05 20.50 26.32
N LEU A 505 -2.31 20.80 25.24
CA LEU A 505 -2.87 20.94 23.88
C LEU A 505 -3.50 19.64 23.39
N TRP A 506 -2.90 18.49 23.72
CA TRP A 506 -3.46 17.18 23.41
C TRP A 506 -4.70 16.87 24.26
N PHE A 507 -4.70 17.21 25.55
CA PHE A 507 -5.83 17.09 26.49
C PHE A 507 -7.03 17.97 26.10
N VAL A 508 -6.79 19.22 25.68
CA VAL A 508 -7.83 20.14 25.18
C VAL A 508 -8.38 19.65 23.85
N GLY A 509 -7.53 19.13 22.96
CA GLY A 509 -7.95 18.46 21.74
C GLY A 509 -8.80 17.21 22.00
N LEU A 510 -8.46 16.43 23.02
CA LEU A 510 -9.18 15.22 23.44
C LEU A 510 -10.55 15.56 24.06
N GLY A 511 -10.62 16.60 24.90
CA GLY A 511 -11.86 17.10 25.51
C GLY A 511 -12.85 17.58 24.45
N VAL A 512 -12.37 18.31 23.42
CA VAL A 512 -13.21 18.77 22.31
C VAL A 512 -13.68 17.61 21.44
N ALA A 513 -12.86 16.58 21.22
CA ALA A 513 -13.25 15.38 20.47
C ALA A 513 -14.30 14.53 21.24
N LEU A 514 -14.16 14.40 22.56
CA LEU A 514 -15.12 13.67 23.42
C LEU A 514 -16.45 14.43 23.56
N ILE A 515 -16.41 15.76 23.69
CA ILE A 515 -17.62 16.61 23.69
C ILE A 515 -18.31 16.50 22.31
N GLY A 516 -17.56 16.43 21.21
CA GLY A 516 -18.10 16.21 19.87
C GLY A 516 -18.81 14.85 19.70
N THR A 517 -18.42 13.82 20.46
CA THR A 517 -19.15 12.54 20.53
C THR A 517 -20.34 12.56 21.49
N LEU A 518 -20.31 13.40 22.53
CA LEU A 518 -21.39 13.58 23.50
C LEU A 518 -22.57 14.42 22.97
N PHE A 519 -22.33 15.31 21.99
CA PHE A 519 -23.33 16.24 21.45
C PHE A 519 -23.71 15.98 19.98
N ARG A 520 -23.58 14.74 19.47
CA ARG A 520 -24.27 14.39 18.23
C ARG A 520 -25.77 14.25 18.51
N PRO A 521 -26.65 15.14 18.01
CA PRO A 521 -28.08 14.90 18.09
C PRO A 521 -28.40 13.62 17.32
N ALA A 522 -29.17 12.74 17.96
CA ALA A 522 -29.64 11.49 17.38
C ALA A 522 -30.34 11.78 16.03
N ARG A 523 -29.88 11.10 14.99
CA ARG A 523 -30.65 10.83 13.77
C ARG A 523 -30.81 9.34 13.64
#